data_AF-A0A645ECR0-F1
#
_entry.id   AF-A0A645ECR0-F1
#
_cell.length_a   1.000
_cell.length_b   1.000
_cell.length_c   1.000
_cell.angle_alpha   90.00
_cell.angle_beta   90.00
_cell.angle_gamma   90.00
#
_symmetry.space_group_name_H-M   'P 1'
#
loop_
_entity.id
_entity.type
_entity.pdbx_description
1 polymer ?
#
loop_
_entity_poly.entity_id
_entity_poly.type
_entity_poly.pdbx_seq_one_letter_code
_entity_poly.pdbx_strand_id
1 'polypeptide(L)'
;MLYLAWQALRESGELVSSVPVRETSAFALYRRGIFMNVLNPKVALFFLAFLPQFVNLESGNVPMQMILLGIVFLIQAWLIFSIISVFAGTIGDKIVKKPGIGKYINWGKAGIFTVIGVKLALSHK
;
A
#
# COMPACT_ATOMS: atom_id res chain seq x y z
N MET A 1 -6.60 -7.02 -17.46
CA MET A 1 -5.88 -7.82 -16.44
C MET A 1 -4.98 -8.88 -17.06
N LEU A 2 -5.47 -9.72 -17.98
CA LEU A 2 -4.63 -10.68 -18.73
C LEU A 2 -3.51 -9.99 -19.54
N TYR A 3 -3.79 -8.84 -20.15
CA TYR A 3 -2.75 -8.02 -20.81
C TYR A 3 -1.66 -7.51 -19.84
N LEU A 4 -2.04 -7.09 -18.62
CA LEU A 4 -1.08 -6.67 -17.58
C LEU A 4 -0.27 -7.86 -17.03
N ALA A 5 -0.88 -9.04 -16.94
CA ALA A 5 -0.19 -10.28 -16.58
C ALA A 5 0.82 -10.68 -17.68
N TRP A 6 0.43 -10.61 -18.96
CA TRP A 6 1.32 -10.83 -20.09
C TRP A 6 2.48 -9.83 -20.12
N GLN A 7 2.20 -8.55 -19.82
CA GLN A 7 3.21 -7.50 -19.74
C GLN A 7 4.18 -7.71 -18.57
N ALA A 8 3.69 -8.11 -17.40
CA ALA A 8 4.52 -8.45 -16.23
C ALA A 8 5.39 -9.70 -16.44
N LEU A 9 4.96 -10.65 -17.29
CA LEU A 9 5.80 -11.78 -17.73
C LEU A 9 6.88 -11.37 -18.74
N ARG A 10 6.65 -10.30 -19.50
CA ARG A 10 7.56 -9.80 -20.55
C ARG A 10 8.59 -8.79 -20.05
N GLU A 11 8.38 -8.20 -18.87
CA GLU A 11 9.40 -7.42 -18.17
C GLU A 11 10.57 -8.35 -17.81
N SER A 12 11.67 -8.19 -18.55
CA SER A 12 12.97 -8.78 -18.24
C SER A 12 13.29 -8.53 -16.77
N GLY A 13 13.72 -9.57 -16.06
CA GLY A 13 13.88 -9.61 -14.59
C GLY A 13 14.90 -8.64 -13.99
N GLU A 14 15.20 -7.52 -14.64
CA GLU A 14 15.80 -6.34 -14.06
C GLU A 14 14.82 -5.72 -13.05
N LEU A 15 15.02 -6.07 -11.78
CA LEU A 15 14.31 -5.44 -10.65
C LEU A 15 14.58 -3.95 -10.49
N VAL A 16 15.64 -3.47 -11.14
CA VAL A 16 16.11 -2.10 -11.05
C VAL A 16 16.21 -1.62 -12.48
N SER A 17 15.19 -0.91 -12.96
CA SER A 17 15.39 -0.06 -14.12
C SER A 17 16.49 0.93 -13.76
N SER A 18 17.55 0.97 -14.56
CA SER A 18 18.67 1.92 -14.47
C SER A 18 18.25 3.36 -14.82
N VAL A 19 17.01 3.73 -14.51
CA VAL A 19 16.55 5.12 -14.58
C VAL A 19 17.25 5.83 -13.42
N PRO A 20 18.04 6.88 -13.68
CA PRO A 20 18.66 7.65 -12.62
C PRO A 20 17.55 8.19 -11.72
N VAL A 21 17.46 7.67 -10.49
CA VAL A 21 16.55 8.18 -9.48
C VAL A 21 17.02 9.60 -9.19
N ARG A 22 16.31 10.60 -9.72
CA ARG A 22 16.53 11.99 -9.31
C ARG A 22 16.43 12.03 -7.80
N GLU A 23 17.49 12.50 -7.13
CA GLU A 23 17.51 12.71 -5.69
C GLU A 23 16.38 13.66 -5.32
N THR A 24 15.25 13.06 -4.97
CA THR A 24 14.04 13.79 -4.59
C THR A 24 14.15 13.97 -3.10
N SER A 25 14.11 15.22 -2.63
CA SER A 25 14.16 15.50 -1.19
C SER A 25 13.13 14.64 -0.44
N ALA A 26 13.55 14.05 0.68
CA ALA A 26 12.68 13.24 1.54
C ALA A 26 11.40 14.01 1.92
N PHE A 27 11.50 15.32 2.12
CA PHE A 27 10.36 16.19 2.41
C PHE A 27 9.39 16.31 1.24
N ALA A 28 9.89 16.33 -0.01
CA ALA A 28 9.03 16.36 -1.20
C ALA A 28 8.27 15.03 -1.36
N LEU A 29 8.92 13.89 -1.08
CA LEU A 29 8.26 12.58 -1.06
C LEU A 29 7.21 12.49 0.05
N TYR A 30 7.53 12.97 1.26
CA TYR A 30 6.60 13.02 2.39
C TYR A 30 5.35 13.84 2.05
N ARG A 31 5.52 15.07 1.54
CA ARG A 31 4.40 15.92 1.10
C ARG A 31 3.55 15.23 0.03
N ARG A 32 4.20 14.61 -0.97
CA ARG A 32 3.48 13.87 -2.02
C ARG A 32 2.66 12.73 -1.42
N GLY A 33 3.20 12.00 -0.44
CA GLY A 33 2.49 10.97 0.31
C GLY A 33 1.26 11.50 1.05
N ILE A 34 1.39 12.62 1.76
CA ILE A 34 0.27 13.28 2.44
C ILE A 34 -0.82 13.63 1.42
N PHE A 35 -0.49 14.34 0.35
CA PHE A 35 -1.48 14.74 -0.65
C PHE A 35 -2.15 13.53 -1.30
N MET A 36 -1.39 12.49 -1.64
CA MET A 36 -1.97 11.26 -2.20
C MET A 36 -2.92 10.57 -1.21
N ASN A 37 -2.62 10.58 0.09
CA ASN A 37 -3.48 9.97 1.10
C ASN A 37 -4.75 10.80 1.35
N VAL A 38 -4.60 12.12 1.56
CA VAL A 38 -5.72 13.05 1.83
C VAL A 38 -6.67 13.13 0.65
N LEU A 39 -6.16 13.15 -0.58
CA LEU A 39 -6.97 13.19 -1.80
C LEU A 39 -7.59 11.82 -2.15
N ASN A 40 -7.29 10.75 -1.40
CA ASN A 40 -7.85 9.43 -1.66
C ASN A 40 -9.25 9.31 -1.04
N PRO A 41 -10.33 9.34 -1.84
CA PRO A 41 -11.69 9.28 -1.31
C PRO A 41 -11.96 7.97 -0.57
N LYS A 42 -11.24 6.89 -0.91
CA LYS A 42 -11.39 5.60 -0.23
C LYS A 42 -10.95 5.67 1.24
N VAL A 43 -9.92 6.45 1.54
CA VAL A 43 -9.45 6.64 2.93
C VAL A 43 -10.51 7.39 3.73
N ALA A 44 -11.03 8.49 3.18
CA ALA A 44 -12.10 9.25 3.82
C ALA A 44 -13.36 8.40 4.05
N LEU A 45 -13.79 7.64 3.03
CA LEU A 45 -14.95 6.75 3.14
C LEU A 45 -14.74 5.64 4.17
N PHE A 46 -13.54 5.07 4.28
CA PHE A 46 -13.21 4.10 5.32
C PHE A 46 -13.41 4.73 6.70
N PHE A 47 -12.84 5.89 6.96
CA PHE A 47 -13.00 6.55 8.25
C PHE A 47 -14.45 6.90 8.55
N LEU A 48 -15.19 7.48 7.60
CA LEU A 48 -16.62 7.77 7.79
C LEU A 48 -17.46 6.52 8.03
N ALA A 49 -17.11 5.39 7.43
CA ALA A 49 -17.84 4.14 7.62
C ALA A 49 -17.50 3.46 8.96
N PHE A 50 -16.24 3.49 9.39
CA PHE A 50 -15.76 2.70 10.52
C PHE A 50 -15.63 3.49 11.83
N LEU A 51 -15.13 4.74 11.82
CA LEU A 51 -14.94 5.52 13.06
C LEU A 51 -16.24 5.70 13.87
N PRO A 52 -17.38 6.08 13.25
CA PRO A 52 -18.62 6.28 14.00
C PRO A 52 -19.12 5.01 14.70
N GLN A 53 -18.76 3.83 14.20
CA GLN A 53 -19.15 2.55 14.81
C GLN A 53 -18.50 2.32 16.17
N PHE A 54 -17.39 2.99 16.46
CA PHE A 54 -16.66 2.89 17.74
C PHE A 54 -16.98 4.03 18.70
N VAL A 55 -17.83 4.97 18.31
CA VAL A 55 -18.28 6.09 19.15
C VAL A 55 -19.50 5.67 19.93
N ASN A 56 -19.51 5.94 21.22
CA ASN A 56 -20.71 5.78 22.03
C ASN A 56 -21.49 7.12 22.04
N LEU A 57 -22.71 7.10 21.50
CA LEU A 57 -23.58 8.27 21.38
C LEU A 57 -24.17 8.71 22.73
N GLU A 58 -24.25 7.80 23.71
CA GLU A 58 -24.84 8.07 25.04
C GLU A 58 -23.81 8.61 26.03
N SER A 59 -22.51 8.45 25.77
CA SER A 59 -21.43 8.82 26.69
C SER A 59 -20.94 10.28 26.56
N GLY A 60 -21.58 11.11 25.74
CA GLY A 60 -21.32 12.55 25.65
C GLY A 60 -20.68 13.00 24.34
N ASN A 61 -19.61 13.82 24.41
CA ASN A 61 -19.09 14.61 23.28
C ASN A 61 -18.47 13.75 22.15
N VAL A 62 -19.29 13.45 21.14
CA VAL A 62 -18.94 12.68 19.94
C VAL A 62 -17.72 13.24 19.18
N PRO A 63 -17.62 14.56 18.88
CA PRO A 63 -16.42 15.11 18.24
C PRO A 63 -15.11 14.78 18.96
N MET A 64 -15.09 14.84 20.29
CA MET A 64 -13.89 14.54 21.07
C MET A 64 -13.51 13.06 20.99
N GLN A 65 -14.49 12.15 21.03
CA GLN A 65 -14.26 10.71 20.84
C GLN A 65 -13.68 10.42 19.44
N MET A 66 -14.22 11.07 18.40
CA MET A 66 -13.70 10.91 17.03
C MET A 66 -12.26 11.39 16.90
N ILE A 67 -11.89 12.52 17.51
CA ILE A 67 -10.51 13.02 17.52
C ILE A 67 -9.58 12.03 18.23
N LEU A 68 -9.98 11.53 19.41
CA LEU A 68 -9.19 10.56 20.17
C LEU A 68 -8.97 9.25 19.38
N LEU A 69 -10.03 8.69 18.80
CA LEU A 69 -9.93 7.49 17.97
C LEU A 69 -9.05 7.73 16.72
N GLY A 70 -9.15 8.91 16.11
CA GLY A 70 -8.27 9.32 15.01
C GLY A 70 -6.79 9.37 15.42
N ILE A 71 -6.47 9.90 16.61
CA ILE A 71 -5.11 9.93 17.15
C ILE A 71 -4.59 8.51 17.41
N VAL A 72 -5.41 7.66 18.04
CA VAL A 72 -5.04 6.24 18.29
C VAL A 72 -4.74 5.53 16.98
N PHE A 73 -5.60 5.69 15.96
CA PHE A 73 -5.37 5.14 14.64
C PHE A 73 -4.08 5.66 14.02
N LEU A 74 -3.81 6.96 14.11
CA LEU A 74 -2.60 7.57 13.55
C LEU A 74 -1.33 7.00 14.19
N ILE A 75 -1.30 6.84 15.52
CA ILE A 75 -0.18 6.22 16.24
C ILE A 75 0.01 4.77 15.79
N GLN A 76 -1.07 4.00 15.74
CA GLN A 76 -1.02 2.60 15.30
C GLN A 76 -0.49 2.48 13.87
N ALA A 77 -1.02 3.28 12.94
CA ALA A 77 -0.60 3.29 11.55
C ALA A 77 0.88 3.67 11.44
N TRP A 78 1.31 4.73 12.15
CA TRP A 78 2.70 5.16 12.15
C TRP A 78 3.65 4.07 12.66
N LEU A 79 3.30 3.36 13.74
CA LEU A 79 4.10 2.24 14.26
C LEU A 79 4.21 1.11 13.25
N ILE A 80 3.09 0.65 12.69
CA ILE A 80 3.06 -0.45 11.71
C ILE A 80 3.86 -0.08 10.47
N PHE A 81 3.64 1.10 9.88
CA PHE A 81 4.36 1.53 8.69
C PHE A 81 5.84 1.79 8.95
N SER A 82 6.22 2.28 10.13
CA SER A 82 7.63 2.46 10.50
C SER A 82 8.35 1.11 10.60
N ILE A 83 7.72 0.12 11.24
CA ILE A 83 8.25 -1.25 11.31
C ILE A 83 8.42 -1.79 9.89
N ILE A 84 7.38 -1.75 9.07
CA ILE A 84 7.43 -2.21 7.68
C ILE A 84 8.53 -1.49 6.90
N SER A 85 8.69 -0.17 7.07
CA SER A 85 9.71 0.64 6.39
C SER A 85 11.13 0.20 6.75
N VAL A 86 11.42 -0.02 8.04
CA VAL A 86 12.73 -0.50 8.50
C VAL A 86 13.01 -1.91 7.97
N PHE A 87 12.03 -2.80 8.01
CA PHE A 87 12.15 -4.13 7.44
C PHE A 87 12.34 -4.08 5.92
N ALA A 88 11.62 -3.21 5.21
CA ALA A 88 11.74 -3.04 3.77
C ALA A 88 13.13 -2.52 3.37
N GLY A 89 13.71 -1.58 4.11
CA GLY A 89 15.08 -1.10 3.86
C GLY A 89 16.13 -2.19 4.11
N THR A 90 16.03 -2.90 5.24
CA THR A 90 17.05 -3.90 5.63
C THR A 90 16.96 -5.22 4.84
N ILE A 91 15.76 -5.71 4.60
CA ILE A 91 15.50 -6.94 3.84
C ILE A 91 15.53 -6.65 2.34
N GLY A 92 14.97 -5.53 1.89
CA GLY A 92 14.94 -5.13 0.48
C GLY A 92 16.34 -5.07 -0.11
N ASP A 93 17.29 -4.41 0.56
CA ASP A 93 18.68 -4.31 0.09
C ASP A 93 19.37 -5.67 -0.04
N LYS A 94 19.09 -6.61 0.88
CA LYS A 94 19.66 -7.96 0.86
C LYS A 94 18.99 -8.86 -0.18
N ILE A 95 17.68 -8.71 -0.38
CA ILE A 95 16.90 -9.49 -1.33
C ILE A 95 17.18 -9.03 -2.76
N VAL A 96 17.17 -7.73 -3.02
CA VAL A 96 17.38 -7.14 -4.36
C VAL A 96 18.79 -7.44 -4.90
N LYS A 97 19.79 -7.61 -4.01
CA LYS A 97 21.15 -8.02 -4.39
C LYS A 97 21.27 -9.49 -4.81
N LYS A 98 20.26 -10.35 -4.58
CA LYS A 98 20.33 -11.76 -5.00
C LYS A 98 19.94 -11.91 -6.48
N PRO A 99 20.80 -12.50 -7.32
CA PRO A 99 20.46 -12.77 -8.71
C PRO A 99 19.28 -13.75 -8.79
N GLY A 100 18.29 -13.41 -9.61
CA GLY A 100 17.11 -14.26 -9.86
C GLY A 100 15.88 -14.00 -8.99
N ILE A 101 15.97 -13.20 -7.91
CA ILE A 101 14.80 -12.93 -7.04
C ILE A 101 13.69 -12.16 -7.77
N GLY A 102 14.07 -11.34 -8.76
CA GLY A 102 13.13 -10.60 -9.58
C GLY A 102 12.18 -11.47 -10.37
N LYS A 103 12.68 -12.61 -10.85
CA LYS A 103 11.87 -13.59 -11.57
C LYS A 103 10.82 -14.22 -10.65
N TYR A 104 11.18 -14.54 -9.41
CA TYR A 104 10.23 -15.07 -8.42
C TYR A 104 9.17 -14.03 -8.01
N ILE A 105 9.57 -12.77 -7.81
CA ILE A 105 8.63 -11.67 -7.51
C ILE A 105 7.65 -11.47 -8.67
N ASN A 106 8.14 -11.48 -9.92
CA ASN A 106 7.28 -11.33 -11.11
C ASN A 106 6.35 -12.53 -11.28
N TRP A 107 6.80 -13.75 -11.01
CA TRP A 107 5.94 -14.94 -11.00
C TRP A 107 4.85 -14.87 -9.93
N GLY A 108 5.18 -14.38 -8.73
CA GLY A 108 4.20 -14.15 -7.66
C GLY A 108 3.13 -13.13 -8.06
N LYS A 109 3.53 -11.98 -8.61
CA LYS A 109 2.60 -10.96 -9.14
C LYS A 109 1.71 -11.53 -10.24
N ALA A 110 2.29 -12.26 -11.20
CA ALA A 110 1.56 -12.89 -12.28
C ALA A 110 0.54 -13.91 -11.77
N GLY A 111 0.92 -14.74 -10.80
CA GLY A 111 0.01 -15.69 -10.16
C GLY A 111 -1.19 -15.01 -9.50
N ILE A 112 -0.95 -13.96 -8.72
CA ILE A 112 -2.01 -13.19 -8.06
C ILE A 112 -2.96 -12.57 -9.10
N PHE A 113 -2.44 -11.93 -10.15
CA PHE A 113 -3.27 -11.33 -11.19
C PHE A 113 -4.04 -12.34 -12.03
N THR A 114 -3.46 -13.50 -12.31
CA THR A 114 -4.17 -14.60 -12.99
C THR A 114 -5.31 -15.12 -12.12
N VAL A 115 -5.08 -15.38 -10.83
CA VAL A 115 -6.13 -15.83 -9.91
C VAL A 115 -7.25 -14.80 -9.79
N ILE A 116 -6.93 -13.52 -9.61
CA ILE A 116 -7.92 -12.45 -9.54
C ILE A 116 -8.68 -12.32 -10.86
N GLY A 117 -7.99 -12.38 -12.00
CA GLY A 117 -8.60 -12.29 -13.33
C GLY A 117 -9.55 -13.46 -13.63
N VAL A 118 -9.15 -14.69 -13.30
CA VAL A 118 -10.00 -15.88 -13.42
C VAL A 118 -11.20 -15.78 -12.48
N LYS A 119 -11.00 -15.37 -11.22
CA LYS A 119 -12.11 -15.21 -10.27
C LYS A 119 -13.12 -14.17 -10.72
N LEU A 120 -12.66 -13.05 -11.28
CA LEU A 120 -13.55 -12.02 -11.85
C LEU A 120 -14.31 -12.53 -13.09
N ALA A 121 -13.63 -13.25 -13.99
CA ALA A 121 -14.26 -13.83 -15.18
C ALA A 121 -15.34 -14.86 -14.82
N LEU A 122 -15.11 -15.64 -13.76
CA LEU A 122 -16.06 -16.63 -13.26
C LEU A 122 -17.16 -16.02 -12.39
N SER A 123 -16.89 -14.89 -11.73
CA SER A 123 -17.87 -14.16 -10.91
C SER A 123 -18.87 -13.34 -11.74
N HIS A 124 -18.66 -13.24 -13.06
CA HIS A 124 -19.57 -12.57 -13.99
C HIS A 124 -20.48 -13.56 -14.75
N LYS A 125 -20.76 -14.73 -14.14
CA LYS A 125 -21.76 -15.71 -14.58
C LYS A 125 -22.85 -15.86 -13.53
#